data_AF-A0A832FZ95-F1
#
_entry.id   AF-A0A832FZ95-F1
#
_cell.length_a   1.000
_cell.length_b   1.000
_cell.length_c   1.000
_cell.angle_alpha   90.00
_cell.angle_beta   90.00
_cell.angle_gamma   90.00
#
_symmetry.space_group_name_H-M   'P 1'
#
loop_
_entity.id
_entity.type
_entity.pdbx_description
1 polymer ?
#
loop_
_entity_poly.entity_id
_entity_poly.type
_entity_poly.pdbx_seq_one_letter_code
_entity_poly.pdbx_strand_id
1 'polypeptide(L)'
;MSYIPNKQKIASKELSEKLRKLVLDKYNEMQNITEIGGVSVATALVDDDIEKLVLIALREAEQPLSWRDLKVIFSGIVGEDRLRRILASLKAKNEVAELTHTRFALPEYVPLNEISRVKNPGIISKILEKKKEEVQ
;
A
#
# COMPACT_ATOMS: atom_id res chain seq x y z
N MET A 1 26.24 21.25 16.89
CA MET A 1 25.46 21.26 15.63
C MET A 1 24.15 20.52 15.87
N SER A 2 23.04 21.24 15.95
CA SER A 2 21.73 20.63 16.19
C SER A 2 21.12 20.21 14.84
N TYR A 3 20.83 18.92 14.68
CA TYR A 3 20.13 18.39 13.50
C TYR A 3 18.68 18.87 13.50
N ILE A 4 18.30 19.68 12.52
CA ILE A 4 16.90 20.08 12.30
C ILE A 4 16.33 19.12 11.24
N PRO A 5 15.47 18.16 11.62
CA PRO A 5 14.87 17.25 10.65
C PRO A 5 13.98 18.02 9.66
N ASN A 6 14.07 17.65 8.37
CA ASN A 6 13.25 18.19 7.29
C ASN A 6 11.75 17.89 7.54
N LYS A 7 10.87 18.91 7.49
CA LYS A 7 9.42 18.81 7.70
C LYS A 7 8.75 17.73 6.83
N GLN A 8 9.16 17.57 5.57
CA GLN A 8 8.62 16.52 4.69
C GLN A 8 8.94 15.11 5.18
N LYS A 9 10.11 14.92 5.79
CA LYS A 9 10.55 13.62 6.33
C LYS A 9 9.79 13.25 7.60
N ILE A 10 9.38 14.24 8.38
CA ILE A 10 8.55 14.06 9.58
C ILE A 10 7.14 13.62 9.17
N ALA A 11 6.50 14.36 8.25
CA ALA A 11 5.16 14.04 7.77
C ALA A 11 5.07 12.64 7.12
N SER A 12 6.07 12.26 6.32
CA SER A 12 6.16 10.91 5.72
C SER A 12 6.29 9.81 6.78
N LYS A 13 7.04 10.08 7.86
CA LYS A 13 7.22 9.13 8.97
C LYS A 13 5.93 8.96 9.77
N GLU A 14 5.29 10.05 10.15
CA GLU A 14 4.01 10.04 10.89
C GLU A 14 2.91 9.32 10.09
N LEU A 15 2.84 9.56 8.78
CA LEU A 15 1.91 8.85 7.91
C LEU A 15 2.20 7.35 7.89
N SER A 16 3.47 6.96 7.72
CA SER A 16 3.85 5.54 7.69
C SER A 16 3.52 4.83 9.00
N GLU A 17 3.69 5.49 10.15
CA GLU A 17 3.32 4.96 11.46
C GLU A 17 1.80 4.83 11.61
N LYS A 18 1.02 5.82 11.17
CA LYS A 18 -0.45 5.76 11.15
C LYS A 18 -0.94 4.60 10.29
N LEU A 19 -0.42 4.46 9.07
CA LEU A 19 -0.78 3.39 8.14
C LEU A 19 -0.36 2.03 8.66
N ARG A 20 0.83 1.91 9.28
CA ARG A 20 1.27 0.67 9.93
C ARG A 20 0.29 0.22 11.00
N LYS A 21 -0.15 1.14 11.88
CA LYS A 21 -1.13 0.84 12.92
C LYS A 21 -2.44 0.33 12.30
N LEU A 22 -2.97 1.06 11.31
CA LEU A 22 -4.20 0.67 10.62
C LEU A 22 -4.09 -0.72 9.98
N VAL A 23 -3.01 -0.99 9.25
CA VAL A 23 -2.79 -2.28 8.57
C VAL A 23 -2.64 -3.40 9.59
N LEU A 24 -1.99 -3.15 10.73
CA LEU A 24 -1.87 -4.13 11.81
C LEU A 24 -3.23 -4.44 12.45
N ASP A 25 -4.04 -3.41 12.71
CA ASP A 25 -5.39 -3.58 13.26
C ASP A 25 -6.25 -4.43 12.30
N LYS A 26 -6.23 -4.10 11.00
CA LYS A 26 -6.94 -4.87 9.96
C LYS A 26 -6.40 -6.28 9.79
N TYR A 27 -5.09 -6.47 9.89
CA TYR A 27 -4.46 -7.78 9.85
C TYR A 27 -4.99 -8.66 11.00
N ASN A 28 -5.02 -8.13 12.22
CA ASN A 28 -5.50 -8.86 13.40
C ASN A 28 -7.01 -9.19 13.29
N GLU A 29 -7.83 -8.27 12.76
CA GLU A 29 -9.26 -8.52 12.49
C GLU A 29 -9.47 -9.67 11.49
N MET A 30 -8.58 -9.83 10.51
CA MET A 30 -8.66 -10.88 9.49
C MET A 30 -8.14 -12.24 9.98
N GLN A 31 -7.43 -12.29 11.11
CA GLN A 31 -6.92 -13.55 11.64
C GLN A 31 -8.07 -14.36 12.25
N ASN A 32 -8.33 -15.53 11.68
CA ASN A 32 -9.15 -16.53 12.34
C ASN A 32 -8.33 -17.22 13.43
N ILE A 33 -8.74 -17.04 14.68
CA ILE A 33 -8.17 -17.73 15.85
C ILE A 33 -9.09 -18.90 16.18
N THR A 34 -8.57 -20.12 16.11
CA THR A 34 -9.30 -21.32 16.51
C THR A 34 -8.65 -21.93 17.75
N GLU A 35 -9.44 -22.27 18.77
CA GLU A 35 -8.94 -23.02 19.92
C GLU A 35 -9.03 -24.52 19.67
N ILE A 36 -7.89 -25.21 19.75
CA ILE A 36 -7.81 -26.66 19.63
C ILE A 36 -7.06 -27.19 20.86
N GLY A 37 -7.78 -27.91 21.74
CA GLY A 37 -7.16 -28.56 22.90
C GLY A 37 -6.51 -27.60 23.91
N GLY A 38 -7.04 -26.38 24.06
CA GLY A 38 -6.48 -25.34 24.94
C GLY A 38 -5.32 -24.53 24.33
N VAL A 39 -5.03 -24.72 23.04
CA VAL A 39 -4.06 -23.94 22.28
C VAL A 39 -4.80 -23.09 21.24
N SER A 40 -4.59 -21.78 21.26
CA SER A 40 -5.09 -20.87 20.22
C SER A 40 -4.18 -20.94 18.99
N VAL A 41 -4.72 -21.33 17.84
CA VAL A 41 -4.03 -21.39 16.55
C VAL A 41 -4.55 -20.27 15.66
N ALA A 42 -3.65 -19.39 15.22
CA ALA A 42 -3.95 -18.37 14.22
C ALA A 42 -3.58 -18.88 12.82
N THR A 43 -4.52 -18.85 11.89
CA THR A 43 -4.21 -19.14 10.48
C THR A 43 -3.52 -17.94 9.84
N ALA A 44 -2.41 -18.20 9.15
CA ALA A 44 -1.73 -17.16 8.37
C ALA A 44 -2.64 -16.66 7.22
N LEU A 45 -2.61 -15.36 6.97
CA LEU A 45 -3.34 -14.75 5.86
C LEU A 45 -2.80 -15.22 4.50
N VAL A 46 -3.70 -15.48 3.56
CA VAL A 46 -3.37 -15.84 2.17
C VAL A 46 -3.06 -14.61 1.32
N ASP A 47 -2.55 -14.80 0.10
CA ASP A 47 -2.09 -13.68 -0.75
C ASP A 47 -3.22 -12.68 -1.04
N ASP A 48 -4.45 -13.15 -1.23
CA ASP A 48 -5.63 -12.31 -1.46
C ASP A 48 -5.95 -11.40 -0.26
N ASP A 49 -5.70 -11.85 0.97
CA ASP A 49 -5.90 -11.02 2.16
C ASP A 49 -4.81 -9.94 2.28
N ILE A 50 -3.58 -10.29 1.93
CA ILE A 50 -2.50 -9.29 1.88
C ILE A 50 -2.72 -8.30 0.72
N GLU A 51 -3.26 -8.72 -0.44
CA GLU A 51 -3.70 -7.82 -1.51
C GLU A 51 -4.69 -6.77 -0.97
N LYS A 52 -5.71 -7.20 -0.21
CA LYS A 52 -6.67 -6.27 0.44
C LYS A 52 -5.97 -5.29 1.37
N LEU A 53 -5.04 -5.76 2.21
CA LEU A 53 -4.29 -4.89 3.12
C LEU A 53 -3.45 -3.85 2.37
N VAL A 54 -2.82 -4.23 1.24
CA VAL A 54 -2.06 -3.29 0.39
C VAL A 54 -2.98 -2.22 -0.20
N LEU A 55 -4.15 -2.62 -0.70
CA LEU A 55 -5.13 -1.67 -1.25
C LEU A 55 -5.66 -0.72 -0.16
N ILE A 56 -5.91 -1.21 1.06
CA ILE A 56 -6.29 -0.38 2.21
C ILE A 56 -5.19 0.65 2.51
N ALA A 57 -3.93 0.21 2.60
CA ALA A 57 -2.80 1.11 2.89
C ALA A 57 -2.65 2.20 1.83
N LEU A 58 -2.78 1.86 0.54
CA LEU A 58 -2.68 2.82 -0.57
C LEU A 58 -3.88 3.78 -0.62
N ARG A 59 -5.08 3.29 -0.28
CA ARG A 59 -6.28 4.13 -0.21
C ARG A 59 -6.15 5.19 0.88
N GLU A 60 -5.77 4.76 2.07
CA GLU A 60 -5.68 5.61 3.26
C GLU A 60 -4.47 6.56 3.22
N ALA A 61 -3.48 6.25 2.38
CA ALA A 61 -2.37 7.16 2.12
C ALA A 61 -2.81 8.38 1.30
N GLU A 62 -3.81 8.22 0.43
CA GLU A 62 -4.28 9.21 -0.56
C GLU A 62 -3.17 9.81 -1.44
N GLN A 63 -2.01 9.14 -1.50
CA GLN A 63 -0.84 9.58 -2.24
C GLN A 63 0.08 8.40 -2.57
N PRO A 64 1.02 8.56 -3.52
CA PRO A 64 1.97 7.51 -3.84
C PRO A 64 2.88 7.14 -2.66
N LEU A 65 2.91 5.86 -2.30
CA LEU A 65 3.81 5.29 -1.29
C LEU A 65 5.06 4.71 -1.95
N SER A 66 6.24 4.99 -1.40
CA SER A 66 7.46 4.35 -1.87
C SER A 66 7.56 2.90 -1.40
N TRP A 67 8.39 2.10 -2.09
CA TRP A 67 8.77 0.79 -1.61
C TRP A 67 9.27 0.81 -0.16
N ARG A 68 10.02 1.85 0.24
CA ARG A 68 10.52 1.98 1.62
C ARG A 68 9.37 2.16 2.62
N ASP A 69 8.35 2.95 2.29
CA ASP A 69 7.19 3.17 3.15
C ASP A 69 6.39 1.88 3.31
N LEU A 70 6.10 1.19 2.20
CA LEU A 70 5.39 -0.09 2.21
C LEU A 70 6.10 -1.12 3.08
N LYS A 71 7.43 -1.20 3.04
CA LYS A 71 8.19 -2.09 3.92
C LYS A 71 8.04 -1.77 5.40
N VAL A 72 7.98 -0.48 5.75
CA VAL A 72 7.75 -0.05 7.13
C VAL A 72 6.33 -0.39 7.57
N ILE A 73 5.34 -0.17 6.70
CA ILE A 73 3.92 -0.43 6.97
C ILE A 73 3.66 -1.93 7.17
N PHE A 74 4.27 -2.78 6.35
CA PHE A 74 4.03 -4.23 6.33
C PHE A 74 5.04 -5.06 7.15
N SER A 75 6.01 -4.42 7.80
CA SER A 75 7.03 -5.10 8.59
C SER A 75 6.40 -5.84 9.78
N GLY A 76 6.64 -7.15 9.87
CA GLY A 76 6.04 -8.03 10.87
C GLY A 76 4.72 -8.67 10.44
N ILE A 77 4.20 -8.30 9.26
CA ILE A 77 2.95 -8.85 8.69
C ILE A 77 3.26 -9.76 7.50
N VAL A 78 4.08 -9.29 6.56
CA VAL A 78 4.45 -10.05 5.36
C VAL A 78 5.91 -9.80 4.98
N GLY A 79 6.59 -10.84 4.48
CA GLY A 79 7.97 -10.73 3.99
C GLY A 79 8.08 -9.88 2.71
N GLU A 80 9.22 -9.20 2.52
CA GLU A 80 9.47 -8.32 1.38
C GLU A 80 9.25 -9.00 0.01
N ASP A 81 9.66 -10.26 -0.14
CA ASP A 81 9.49 -10.99 -1.40
C ASP A 81 8.01 -11.24 -1.72
N ARG A 82 7.24 -11.70 -0.73
CA ARG A 82 5.80 -11.91 -0.87
C ARG A 82 5.07 -10.59 -1.17
N LEU A 83 5.43 -9.51 -0.49
CA LEU A 83 4.90 -8.17 -0.79
C LEU A 83 5.21 -7.71 -2.22
N ARG A 84 6.42 -8.00 -2.73
CA ARG A 84 6.80 -7.69 -4.11
C ARG A 84 5.95 -8.47 -5.13
N ARG A 85 5.67 -9.75 -4.88
CA ARG A 85 4.80 -10.57 -5.75
C ARG A 85 3.36 -10.04 -5.76
N ILE A 86 2.85 -9.63 -4.60
CA ILE A 86 1.53 -9.02 -4.46
C ILE A 86 1.42 -7.72 -5.25
N LEU A 87 2.40 -6.83 -5.13
CA LEU A 87 2.45 -5.60 -5.93
C LEU A 87 2.53 -5.91 -7.44
N ALA A 88 3.28 -6.94 -7.83
CA ALA A 88 3.34 -7.38 -9.23
C ALA A 88 1.98 -7.88 -9.74
N SER A 89 1.26 -8.66 -8.93
CA SER A 89 -0.11 -9.12 -9.20
C SER A 89 -1.07 -7.95 -9.37
N LEU A 90 -1.10 -7.01 -8.43
CA LEU A 90 -1.96 -5.82 -8.48
C LEU A 90 -1.67 -4.93 -9.70
N LYS A 91 -0.40 -4.80 -10.09
CA LYS A 91 -0.01 -4.11 -11.33
C LYS A 91 -0.52 -4.81 -12.57
N ALA A 92 -0.38 -6.14 -12.64
CA ALA A 92 -0.83 -6.94 -13.78
C ALA A 92 -2.36 -6.87 -13.94
N LYS A 93 -3.09 -6.78 -12.83
CA LYS A 93 -4.55 -6.57 -12.79
C LYS A 93 -4.98 -5.12 -13.08
N ASN A 94 -4.04 -4.17 -13.26
CA ASN A 94 -4.31 -2.74 -13.36
C ASN A 94 -5.11 -2.17 -12.16
N GLU A 95 -4.84 -2.68 -10.96
CA GLU A 95 -5.40 -2.14 -9.71
C GLU A 95 -4.48 -1.10 -9.08
N VAL A 96 -3.16 -1.21 -9.29
CA VAL A 96 -2.15 -0.29 -8.73
C VAL A 96 -1.25 0.21 -9.85
N ALA A 97 -0.96 1.51 -9.84
CA ALA A 97 0.03 2.14 -10.71
C ALA A 97 1.41 2.09 -10.05
N GLU A 98 2.44 1.71 -10.80
CA GLU A 98 3.83 1.94 -10.41
C GLU A 98 4.37 3.22 -11.09
N LEU A 99 4.89 4.14 -10.29
CA LEU A 99 5.52 5.38 -10.73
C LEU A 99 7.05 5.27 -10.67
N THR A 100 7.75 6.38 -10.97
CA THR A 100 9.21 6.46 -10.82
C THR A 100 9.63 6.22 -9.37
N HIS A 101 10.89 5.80 -9.20
CA HIS A 101 11.48 5.51 -7.89
C HIS A 101 10.70 4.47 -7.05
N THR A 102 10.06 3.50 -7.71
CA THR A 102 9.33 2.40 -7.06
C THR A 102 8.26 2.91 -6.09
N ARG A 103 7.48 3.88 -6.55
CA ARG A 103 6.30 4.36 -5.83
C ARG A 103 5.05 3.72 -6.40
N PHE A 104 4.05 3.52 -5.55
CA PHE A 104 2.82 2.83 -5.87
C PHE A 104 1.64 3.67 -5.42
N ALA A 105 0.59 3.74 -6.23
CA ALA A 105 -0.63 4.47 -5.92
C ALA A 105 -1.85 3.77 -6.53
N LEU A 106 -3.02 3.99 -5.93
CA LEU A 106 -4.28 3.73 -6.63
C LEU A 106 -4.47 4.76 -7.76
N PRO A 107 -5.26 4.44 -8.81
CA PRO A 107 -5.44 5.31 -9.96
C PRO A 107 -5.86 6.76 -9.62
N GLU A 108 -6.78 6.91 -8.67
CA GLU A 108 -7.28 8.19 -8.16
C GLU A 108 -6.20 9.02 -7.47
N TYR A 109 -5.13 8.40 -6.94
CA TYR A 109 -4.06 9.10 -6.22
C TYR A 109 -2.78 9.26 -7.06
N VAL A 110 -2.82 9.00 -8.37
CA VAL A 110 -1.71 9.30 -9.28
C VAL A 110 -1.67 10.81 -9.58
N PRO A 111 -0.55 11.51 -9.32
CA PRO A 111 -0.41 12.92 -9.67
C PRO A 111 -0.50 13.14 -11.19
N LEU A 112 -1.25 14.16 -11.63
CA LEU A 112 -1.47 14.46 -13.05
C LEU A 112 -0.16 14.64 -13.83
N ASN A 113 0.83 15.29 -13.22
CA ASN A 113 2.15 15.53 -13.81
C ASN A 113 3.03 14.26 -13.91
N GLU A 114 2.59 13.13 -13.34
CA GLU A 114 3.32 11.86 -13.35
C GLU A 114 2.65 10.77 -14.20
N ILE A 115 1.47 11.00 -14.77
CA ILE A 115 0.74 10.02 -15.58
C ILE A 115 1.61 9.48 -16.73
N SER A 116 2.38 10.35 -17.39
CA SER A 116 3.29 9.97 -18.49
C SER A 116 4.46 9.10 -18.05
N ARG A 117 4.67 8.94 -16.73
CA ARG A 117 5.76 8.17 -16.13
C ARG A 117 5.30 6.89 -15.44
N VAL A 118 4.01 6.54 -15.56
CA VAL A 118 3.47 5.28 -15.06
C VAL A 118 4.10 4.12 -15.83
N LYS A 119 4.63 3.14 -15.10
CA LYS A 119 5.38 2.02 -15.68
C LYS A 119 4.52 0.90 -16.24
N ASN A 120 3.27 0.77 -15.77
CA ASN A 120 2.29 -0.17 -16.29
C ASN A 120 1.20 0.58 -17.07
N PRO A 121 1.38 0.83 -18.37
CA PRO A 121 0.51 1.73 -19.14
C PRO A 121 -0.95 1.28 -19.24
N GLY A 122 -1.24 -0.01 -19.03
CA GLY A 122 -2.61 -0.55 -19.04
C GLY A 122 -3.56 0.09 -18.03
N ILE A 123 -3.04 0.75 -16.99
CA ILE A 123 -3.86 1.44 -15.97
C ILE A 123 -4.17 2.90 -16.34
N ILE A 124 -3.53 3.47 -17.38
CA ILE A 124 -3.64 4.90 -17.71
C ILE A 124 -5.09 5.31 -18.02
N SER A 125 -5.85 4.49 -18.75
CA SER A 125 -7.26 4.79 -19.02
C SER A 125 -8.08 4.90 -17.73
N LYS A 126 -7.88 3.98 -16.78
CA LYS A 126 -8.53 3.99 -15.46
C LYS A 126 -8.15 5.23 -14.64
N ILE A 127 -6.88 5.68 -14.70
CA ILE A 127 -6.43 6.93 -14.08
C ILE A 127 -7.18 8.13 -14.67
N LEU A 128 -7.24 8.22 -16.00
CA LEU A 128 -7.88 9.35 -16.69
C LEU A 128 -9.39 9.38 -16.46
N GLU A 129 -10.05 8.23 -16.37
CA GLU A 129 -11.46 8.12 -16.00
C GLU A 129 -11.71 8.63 -14.58
N LYS A 130 -10.94 8.16 -13.60
CA LYS A 130 -11.05 8.62 -12.20
C LYS A 130 -10.82 10.12 -12.06
N LYS A 131 -9.89 10.69 -12.82
CA LYS A 131 -9.62 12.13 -12.81
C LYS A 131 -10.72 12.98 -13.43
N LYS A 132 -11.50 12.42 -14.36
CA LYS A 132 -12.68 13.11 -14.92
C LYS A 132 -13.84 13.12 -13.93
N GLU A 133 -14.02 12.05 -13.16
CA GLU A 133 -15.05 11.94 -12.12
C GLU A 133 -14.85 12.97 -10.99
N GLU A 134 -13.60 13.33 -10.64
CA GLU A 134 -13.30 14.32 -9.59
C GLU A 134 -13.59 15.78 -9.99
N VAL A 135 -13.70 16.08 -11.29
CA VAL A 135 -13.85 17.46 -11.81
C VAL A 135 -15.33 17.80 -12.11
N GLN A 136 -16.23 16.81 -12.01
CA GLN A 136 -17.68 16.98 -12.14
C GLN A 136 -18.34 17.15 -10.77
#